data_AF-A0A6J4QLK4-F1
#
_entry.id   AF-A0A6J4QLK4-F1
#
_cell.length_a   1.000
_cell.length_b   1.000
_cell.length_c   1.000
_cell.angle_alpha   90.00
_cell.angle_beta   90.00
_cell.angle_gamma   90.00
#
_symmetry.space_group_name_H-M   'P 1'
#
loop_
_entity.id
_entity.type
_entity.pdbx_description
1 polymer ?
#
loop_
_entity_poly.entity_id
_entity_poly.type
_entity_poly.pdbx_seq_one_letter_code
_entity_poly.pdbx_strand_id
1 'polypeptide(L)' 'MPETIKLTPEDVAEHLRWRLSNANAEFEQYNAAFSTSVEGATLVLRVDLFDPLAHRRGAQVFTLTVS' A
#
# COMPACT_ATOMS: atom_id res chain seq x y z
N MET A 1 19.86 15.70 -19.57
CA MET A 1 19.80 14.21 -19.58
C MET A 1 18.89 13.81 -18.43
N PRO A 2 17.94 12.88 -18.60
CA PRO A 2 17.15 12.43 -17.45
C PRO A 2 18.08 11.69 -16.49
N GLU A 3 18.15 12.15 -15.23
CA GLU A 3 18.88 11.45 -14.18
C GLU A 3 18.05 10.25 -13.70
N THR A 4 18.64 9.07 -13.71
CA THR A 4 18.02 7.89 -13.12
C THR A 4 18.20 7.96 -11.61
N ILE A 5 17.14 8.35 -10.90
CA ILE A 5 17.10 8.28 -9.44
C ILE A 5 16.90 6.80 -9.05
N LYS A 6 17.85 6.22 -8.32
CA LYS A 6 17.67 4.91 -7.70
C LYS A 6 16.85 5.10 -6.42
N LEU A 7 15.60 4.67 -6.43
CA LEU A 7 14.76 4.62 -5.24
C LEU A 7 15.10 3.37 -4.43
N THR A 8 15.19 3.53 -3.11
CA THR A 8 15.28 2.39 -2.19
C THR A 8 13.91 1.71 -2.06
N PRO A 9 13.84 0.43 -1.67
CA PRO A 9 12.56 -0.22 -1.35
C PRO A 9 11.75 0.57 -0.30
N GLU A 10 12.43 1.23 0.64
CA GLU A 10 11.83 2.09 1.65
C GLU A 10 11.17 3.34 1.04
N ASP A 11 11.81 4.01 0.08
CA ASP A 11 11.24 5.15 -0.63
C ASP A 11 9.96 4.74 -1.38
N VAL A 12 9.98 3.57 -2.01
CA VAL A 12 8.80 3.01 -2.69
C VAL A 12 7.70 2.68 -1.67
N ALA A 13 8.05 2.12 -0.51
CA ALA A 13 7.12 1.80 0.56
C ALA A 13 6.41 3.06 1.10
N GLU A 14 7.16 4.15 1.31
CA GLU A 14 6.65 5.43 1.77
C GLU A 14 5.74 6.08 0.72
N HIS A 15 6.18 6.08 -0.55
CA HIS A 15 5.37 6.60 -1.64
C HIS A 15 4.03 5.87 -1.77
N LEU A 16 4.03 4.53 -1.66
CA LEU A 16 2.79 3.75 -1.67
C LEU A 16 1.89 4.07 -0.47
N ARG A 17 2.43 4.22 0.75
CA ARG A 17 1.63 4.63 1.92
C ARG A 17 0.94 5.97 1.66
N TRP A 18 1.66 6.95 1.11
CA TRP A 18 1.08 8.25 0.77
C TRP A 18 -0.05 8.13 -0.25
N ARG A 19 0.14 7.39 -1.35
CA ARG A 19 -0.91 7.20 -2.36
C ARG A 19 -2.14 6.49 -1.81
N LEU A 20 -1.94 5.46 -0.98
CA LEU A 20 -3.04 4.69 -0.40
C LEU A 20 -3.82 5.50 0.65
N SER A 21 -3.13 6.32 1.44
CA SER A 21 -3.80 7.24 2.37
C SER A 21 -4.70 8.23 1.62
N ASN A 22 -4.24 8.77 0.49
CA ASN A 22 -5.04 9.68 -0.33
C ASN A 22 -6.23 8.95 -0.97
N ALA A 23 -6.01 7.76 -1.52
CA ALA A 23 -7.09 6.94 -2.07
C ALA A 23 -8.14 6.61 -1.01
N ASN A 24 -7.74 6.27 0.22
CA ASN A 24 -8.69 5.98 1.30
C ASN A 24 -9.57 7.18 1.66
N ALA A 25 -8.99 8.39 1.65
CA ALA A 25 -9.75 9.61 1.86
C ALA A 25 -10.79 9.86 0.75
N GLU A 26 -10.51 9.42 -0.49
CA GLU A 26 -11.45 9.51 -1.61
C GLU A 26 -12.55 8.43 -1.56
N PHE A 27 -12.28 7.27 -0.97
CA PHE A 27 -13.20 6.14 -0.90
C PHE A 27 -13.91 6.01 0.46
N GLU A 28 -14.39 7.12 1.05
CA GLU A 28 -15.03 7.28 2.38
C GLU A 28 -15.98 6.16 2.86
N GLN A 29 -16.46 5.30 1.95
CA GLN A 29 -17.33 4.15 2.20
C GLN A 29 -16.60 2.90 2.71
N TYR A 30 -15.29 2.76 2.50
CA TYR A 30 -14.50 1.63 2.98
C TYR A 30 -13.53 2.10 4.04
N ASN A 31 -13.65 1.57 5.26
CA ASN A 31 -12.62 1.74 6.27
C ASN A 31 -11.45 0.81 5.90
N ALA A 32 -10.61 1.26 4.97
CA ALA A 32 -9.43 0.53 4.57
C ALA A 32 -8.26 0.91 5.47
N ALA A 33 -7.60 -0.10 6.05
CA ALA A 33 -6.32 0.07 6.72
C ALA A 33 -5.23 -0.53 5.83
N PHE A 34 -4.11 0.19 5.72
CA PHE A 34 -2.99 -0.20 4.86
C PHE A 34 -1.74 -0.34 5.70
N SER A 35 -0.94 -1.36 5.43
CA SER A 35 0.42 -1.45 5.94
C SER A 35 1.36 -1.88 4.83
N THR A 36 2.54 -1.25 4.77
CA THR A 36 3.62 -1.70 3.90
C THR A 36 4.80 -2.14 4.76
N SER A 37 5.49 -3.20 4.36
CA SER A 37 6.75 -3.67 4.94
C SER A 37 7.71 -4.07 3.83
N VAL A 38 9.00 -4.01 4.11
CA VAL A 38 10.06 -4.46 3.20
C VAL A 38 10.68 -5.73 3.80
N GLU A 39 10.73 -6.79 3.02
CA GLU A 39 11.34 -8.08 3.35
C GLU A 39 12.40 -8.41 2.29
N GLY A 40 13.65 -8.03 2.56
CA GLY A 40 14.74 -8.12 1.58
C GLY A 40 14.50 -7.22 0.37
N ALA A 41 14.43 -7.81 -0.82
CA ALA A 41 14.09 -7.11 -2.07
C ALA A 41 12.58 -7.10 -2.38
N THR A 42 11.74 -7.56 -1.45
CA THR A 42 10.30 -7.64 -1.63
C THR A 42 9.59 -6.58 -0.80
N LEU A 43 8.74 -5.80 -1.46
CA LEU A 43 7.79 -4.92 -0.80
C LEU A 43 6.47 -5.67 -0.60
N VAL A 44 6.02 -5.76 0.64
CA VAL A 44 4.75 -6.38 1.02
C VAL A 44 3.77 -5.26 1.34
N LEU A 45 2.62 -5.27 0.66
CA LEU A 45 1.49 -4.39 0.92
C LEU A 45 0.33 -5.24 1.46
N ARG A 46 -0.12 -4.95 2.67
CA ARG A 46 -1.36 -5.50 3.22
C ARG A 46 -2.44 -4.44 3.21
N VAL A 47 -3.61 -4.84 2.75
CA VAL A 47 -4.82 -4.03 2.70
C VAL A 47 -5.90 -4.77 3.48
N ASP A 48 -6.34 -4.17 4.58
CA ASP A 48 -7.46 -4.64 5.36
C ASP A 48 -8.67 -3.79 5.02
N LEU A 49 -9.65 -4.38 4.35
CA LEU A 49 -10.90 -3.75 3.94
C LEU A 49 -11.98 -4.07 4.97
N PHE A 50 -12.57 -3.03 5.56
CA PHE A 50 -13.81 -3.16 6.30
C PHE A 50 -14.95 -2.50 5.52
N ASP A 51 -15.93 -3.32 5.14
CA ASP A 51 -17.21 -2.85 4.60
C ASP A 51 -18.20 -2.68 5.76
N PRO A 52 -18.52 -1.44 6.16
CA PRO A 52 -19.44 -1.17 7.25
C PRO A 52 -20.89 -1.48 6.87
N LEU A 53 -21.26 -1.47 5.59
CA LEU A 53 -22.61 -1.74 5.12
C LEU A 53 -22.89 -3.25 5.14
N ALA A 54 -21.93 -4.06 4.68
CA ALA A 54 -22.03 -5.52 4.71
C ALA A 54 -21.58 -6.16 6.03
N HIS A 55 -21.00 -5.39 6.96
CA HIS A 55 -20.37 -5.87 8.19
C HIS A 55 -19.34 -6.99 7.94
N ARG A 56 -18.54 -6.86 6.86
CA ARG A 56 -17.54 -7.86 6.46
C ARG A 56 -16.14 -7.28 6.53
N ARG A 57 -15.20 -8.11 6.98
CA ARG A 57 -13.76 -7.85 6.91
C ARG A 57 -13.14 -8.75 5.85
N GLY A 58 -12.29 -8.17 5.01
CA GLY A 58 -11.44 -8.88 4.07
C GLY A 58 -10.01 -8.36 4.19
N ALA A 59 -9.03 -9.25 4.11
CA ALA A 59 -7.62 -8.87 4.03
C ALA A 59 -7.06 -9.36 2.70
N GLN A 60 -6.36 -8.48 1.99
CA GLN A 60 -5.59 -8.84 0.80
C GLN A 60 -4.13 -8.45 1.00
N VAL A 61 -3.24 -9.34 0.56
CA VAL A 61 -1.80 -9.12 0.60
C VAL A 61 -1.29 -9.12 -0.83
N PHE A 62 -0.59 -8.06 -1.19
CA PHE A 62 0.10 -7.89 -2.46
C PHE A 62 1.59 -7.89 -2.21
N THR A 63 2.34 -8.60 -3.04
CA THR A 63 3.80 -8.65 -2.98
C THR A 63 4.36 -8.08 -4.26
N LEU A 64 5.25 -7.10 -4.15
CA LEU A 64 5.98 -6.51 -5.26
C LEU A 64 7.47 -6.79 -5.09
N THR A 65 8.07 -7.52 -6.02
CA THR A 65 9.52 -7.72 -6.03
C THR A 65 10.18 -6.53 -6.72
N VAL A 66 11.09 -5.84 -6.01
CA VAL A 66 11.86 -4.71 -6.54
C VAL A 66 13.21 -5.26 -7.02
N SER A 67 13.43 -5.27 -8.34
CA SER A 67 14.65 -5.78 -9.00
C SER A 67 15.53 -4.67 -9.54
#